data_AF-B3EHF1-F1
#
_entry.id   AF-B3EHF1-F1
#
_cell.length_a   1.000
_cell.length_b   1.000
_cell.length_c   1.000
_cell.angle_alpha   90.00
_cell.angle_beta   90.00
_cell.angle_gamma   90.00
#
_symmetry.space_group_name_H-M   'P 1'
#
loop_
_entity.id
_entity.type
_entity.pdbx_description
1 polymer ?
#
loop_
_entity_poly.entity_id
_entity_poly.type
_entity_poly.pdbx_seq_one_letter_code
_entity_poly.pdbx_strand_id
1 'polypeptide(L)'
;MEQQNTGQKILDPIERAKLGVKVFNMPFSQAEKVIDEYVSGRNYEAEGVAYFKDQVATQCHIQEKSAELLATGGEIMRLVAAAFMKNLPKPPSGNAPAA
;
A
#
# COMPACT_ATOMS: atom_id res chain seq x y z
N MET A 1 -7.54 -31.43 -6.52
CA MET A 1 -6.08 -31.30 -6.40
C MET A 1 -5.68 -32.13 -5.20
N GLU A 2 -4.98 -33.23 -5.43
CA GLU A 2 -4.53 -34.14 -4.37
C GLU A 2 -3.38 -33.47 -3.60
N GLN A 3 -3.55 -33.24 -2.32
CA GLN A 3 -2.46 -32.81 -1.44
C GLN A 3 -1.44 -33.96 -1.39
N GLN A 4 -0.32 -33.79 -2.08
CA GLN A 4 0.85 -34.63 -1.88
C GLN A 4 1.28 -34.46 -0.42
N ASN A 5 1.13 -35.53 0.36
CA ASN A 5 1.36 -35.55 1.80
C ASN A 5 2.87 -35.60 2.08
N THR A 6 3.57 -34.49 1.83
CA THR A 6 5.02 -34.35 2.01
C THR A 6 5.42 -34.20 3.48
N GLY A 7 4.46 -34.14 4.41
CA GLY A 7 4.69 -33.83 5.82
C GLY A 7 5.13 -32.38 6.08
N GLN A 8 5.18 -31.55 5.03
CA GLN A 8 5.48 -30.13 5.14
C GLN A 8 4.23 -29.35 5.54
N LYS A 9 4.41 -28.35 6.40
CA LYS A 9 3.31 -27.47 6.80
C LYS A 9 3.00 -26.50 5.66
N ILE A 10 1.72 -26.34 5.36
CA ILE A 10 1.28 -25.30 4.46
C ILE A 10 0.95 -24.08 5.33
N LEU A 11 1.40 -22.90 4.90
CA LEU A 11 0.95 -21.63 5.48
C LEU A 11 -0.56 -21.53 5.29
N ASP A 12 -1.32 -21.74 6.36
CA ASP A 12 -2.77 -21.76 6.28
C ASP A 12 -3.33 -20.33 6.08
N PRO A 13 -4.59 -20.18 5.61
CA PRO A 13 -5.17 -18.87 5.37
C PRO A 13 -5.17 -17.93 6.59
N ILE A 14 -5.30 -18.47 7.80
CA ILE A 14 -5.32 -17.69 9.05
C ILE A 14 -3.90 -17.23 9.40
N GLU A 15 -2.90 -18.10 9.26
CA GLU A 15 -1.49 -17.73 9.42
C GLU A 15 -1.09 -16.65 8.42
N ARG A 16 -1.47 -16.82 7.15
CA ARG A 16 -1.25 -15.80 6.10
C ARG A 16 -1.93 -14.48 6.44
N ALA A 17 -3.17 -14.50 6.93
CA ALA A 17 -3.86 -13.28 7.34
C ALA A 17 -3.16 -12.58 8.52
N LYS A 18 -2.75 -13.34 9.55
CA LYS A 18 -2.03 -12.79 10.71
C LYS A 18 -0.67 -12.20 10.32
N LEU A 19 0.09 -12.92 9.50
CA LEU A 19 1.37 -12.44 8.97
C LEU A 19 1.17 -11.24 8.07
N GLY A 20 0.17 -11.28 7.18
CA GLY A 20 -0.19 -10.18 6.29
C GLY A 20 -0.50 -8.91 7.05
N VAL A 21 -1.32 -8.97 8.09
CA VAL A 21 -1.60 -7.82 8.96
C VAL A 21 -0.33 -7.33 9.67
N LYS A 22 0.53 -8.25 10.14
CA LYS A 22 1.79 -7.89 10.81
C LYS A 22 2.74 -7.14 9.88
N VAL A 23 2.82 -7.52 8.62
CA VAL A 23 3.76 -6.95 7.64
C VAL A 23 3.15 -5.85 6.76
N PHE A 24 1.85 -5.58 6.88
CA PHE A 24 1.08 -4.72 5.97
C PHE A 24 1.65 -3.30 5.79
N ASN A 25 2.25 -2.72 6.83
CA ASN A 25 2.82 -1.36 6.80
C ASN A 25 4.35 -1.36 6.75
N MET A 26 4.97 -2.48 6.39
CA MET A 26 6.43 -2.62 6.33
C MET A 26 6.93 -2.57 4.89
N PRO A 27 8.14 -2.03 4.64
CA PRO A 27 8.83 -2.25 3.37
C PRO A 27 9.04 -3.74 3.13
N PHE A 28 8.99 -4.17 1.87
CA PHE A 28 9.10 -5.60 1.53
C PHE A 28 10.35 -6.27 2.13
N SER A 29 11.50 -5.59 2.15
CA SER A 29 12.74 -6.12 2.73
C SER A 29 12.66 -6.43 4.24
N GLN A 30 11.79 -5.73 4.97
CA GLN A 30 11.52 -6.00 6.38
C GLN A 30 10.43 -7.06 6.53
N ALA A 31 9.36 -6.96 5.72
CA ALA A 31 8.29 -7.94 5.66
C ALA A 31 8.82 -9.35 5.38
N GLU A 32 9.73 -9.48 4.41
CA GLU A 32 10.37 -10.74 4.04
C GLU A 32 11.11 -11.37 5.22
N LYS A 33 11.91 -10.60 5.96
CA LYS A 33 12.62 -11.09 7.15
C LYS A 33 11.66 -11.59 8.22
N VAL A 34 10.56 -10.88 8.46
CA VAL A 34 9.54 -11.30 9.44
C VAL A 34 8.87 -12.61 9.02
N ILE A 35 8.64 -12.80 7.72
CA ILE A 35 8.10 -14.05 7.18
C ILE A 35 9.13 -15.17 7.33
N ASP A 36 10.39 -14.93 6.98
CA ASP A 36 11.49 -15.90 7.11
C ASP A 36 11.70 -16.35 8.55
N GLU A 37 11.71 -15.41 9.49
CA GLU A 37 11.79 -15.71 10.93
C GLU A 37 10.61 -16.55 11.41
N TYR A 38 9.41 -16.29 10.90
CA TYR A 38 8.22 -17.04 11.28
C TYR A 38 8.27 -18.49 10.79
N VAL A 39 8.74 -18.73 9.57
CA VAL A 39 8.79 -20.07 8.97
C VAL A 39 10.04 -20.86 9.36
N SER A 40 11.09 -20.17 9.84
CA SER A 40 12.36 -20.76 10.25
C SER A 40 12.15 -21.89 11.27
N GLY A 41 12.71 -23.06 10.97
CA GLY A 41 12.63 -24.24 11.84
C GLY A 41 11.26 -24.92 11.93
N ARG A 42 10.26 -24.49 11.13
CA ARG A 42 8.87 -25.01 11.24
C ARG A 42 8.44 -25.95 10.10
N ASN A 43 9.37 -26.36 9.25
CA ASN A 43 9.15 -27.30 8.13
C ASN A 43 7.98 -26.90 7.21
N TYR A 44 7.89 -25.62 6.84
CA TYR A 44 6.89 -25.17 5.87
C TYR A 44 7.29 -25.56 4.44
N GLU A 45 6.28 -25.76 3.59
CA GLU A 45 6.44 -25.96 2.15
C GLU A 45 7.02 -24.68 1.52
N ALA A 46 8.18 -24.83 0.86
CA ALA A 46 8.92 -23.69 0.31
C ALA A 46 8.12 -22.94 -0.77
N GLU A 47 7.39 -23.65 -1.63
CA GLU A 47 6.55 -23.04 -2.68
C GLU A 47 5.41 -22.21 -2.09
N GLY A 48 4.74 -22.72 -1.05
CA GLY A 48 3.68 -22.00 -0.35
C GLY A 48 4.18 -20.72 0.34
N VAL A 49 5.38 -20.77 0.93
CA VAL A 49 6.04 -19.59 1.52
C VAL A 49 6.45 -18.59 0.44
N ALA A 50 7.06 -19.05 -0.65
CA ALA A 50 7.47 -18.20 -1.77
C ALA A 50 6.26 -17.49 -2.41
N TYR A 51 5.16 -18.22 -2.63
CA TYR A 51 3.92 -17.65 -3.13
C TYR A 51 3.36 -16.58 -2.18
N PHE A 52 3.38 -16.82 -0.87
CA PHE A 52 2.95 -15.82 0.10
C PHE A 52 3.84 -14.57 0.09
N LYS A 53 5.17 -14.73 -0.02
CA LYS A 53 6.09 -13.60 -0.16
C LYS A 53 5.80 -12.78 -1.42
N ASP A 54 5.52 -13.42 -2.54
CA ASP A 54 5.17 -12.74 -3.80
C ASP A 54 3.87 -11.93 -3.68
N GLN A 55 2.87 -12.47 -2.99
CA GLN A 55 1.64 -11.72 -2.67
C GLN A 55 1.93 -10.47 -1.83
N VAL A 56 2.80 -10.58 -0.81
CA VAL A 56 3.19 -9.45 0.03
C VAL A 56 3.99 -8.41 -0.79
N ALA A 57 4.92 -8.84 -1.64
CA ALA A 57 5.67 -7.96 -2.54
C ALA A 57 4.73 -7.17 -3.46
N THR A 58 3.74 -7.85 -4.04
CA THR A 58 2.71 -7.24 -4.88
C THR A 58 1.92 -6.18 -4.09
N GLN A 59 1.54 -6.50 -2.85
CA GLN A 59 0.80 -5.56 -2.00
C GLN A 59 1.64 -4.32 -1.64
N CYS A 60 2.92 -4.47 -1.31
CA CYS A 60 3.83 -3.35 -1.08
C CYS A 60 3.93 -2.46 -2.33
N HIS A 61 4.08 -3.06 -3.51
CA HIS A 61 4.15 -2.31 -4.77
C HIS A 61 2.87 -1.53 -5.06
N ILE A 62 1.69 -2.12 -4.81
CA ILE A 62 0.40 -1.43 -4.94
C ILE A 62 0.31 -0.23 -3.98
N GLN A 63 0.77 -0.37 -2.74
CA GLN A 63 0.76 0.72 -1.77
C GLN A 63 1.67 1.87 -2.20
N GLU A 64 2.89 1.57 -2.68
CA GLU A 64 3.82 2.56 -3.22
C GLU A 64 3.19 3.33 -4.38
N LYS A 65 2.61 2.62 -5.35
CA LYS A 65 1.92 3.25 -6.50
C LYS A 65 0.67 4.02 -6.11
N SER A 66 -0.03 3.58 -5.06
CA SER A 66 -1.18 4.32 -4.53
C SER A 66 -0.75 5.64 -3.87
N ALA A 67 0.37 5.65 -3.15
CA ALA A 67 0.94 6.86 -2.57
C ALA A 67 1.39 7.85 -3.66
N GLU A 68 2.07 7.37 -4.71
CA GLU A 68 2.45 8.18 -5.89
C GLU A 68 1.21 8.78 -6.58
N LEU A 69 0.15 7.97 -6.76
CA LEU A 69 -1.09 8.41 -7.39
C LEU A 69 -1.79 9.49 -6.57
N LEU A 70 -1.88 9.33 -5.25
CA LEU A 70 -2.46 10.33 -4.35
C LEU A 70 -1.68 11.65 -4.38
N ALA A 71 -0.35 11.59 -4.39
CA ALA A 71 0.50 12.77 -4.48
C ALA A 71 0.25 13.52 -5.80
N THR A 72 0.28 12.80 -6.92
CA THR A 72 0.02 13.36 -8.25
C THR A 72 -1.39 13.94 -8.36
N GLY A 73 -2.40 13.24 -7.84
CA GLY A 73 -3.78 13.71 -7.81
C GLY A 73 -3.94 15.00 -6.99
N GLY A 74 -3.22 15.11 -5.87
CA GLY A 74 -3.19 16.32 -5.04
C GLY A 74 -2.60 17.52 -5.78
N GLU A 75 -1.53 17.32 -6.55
CA GLU A 75 -0.95 18.38 -7.39
C GLU A 75 -1.92 18.86 -8.47
N ILE A 76 -2.61 17.94 -9.15
CA ILE A 76 -3.65 18.29 -10.13
C ILE A 76 -4.75 19.12 -9.47
N MET A 77 -5.27 18.67 -8.32
CA MET A 77 -6.30 19.41 -7.59
C MET A 77 -5.84 20.80 -7.17
N ARG A 78 -4.59 20.93 -6.72
CA ARG A 78 -3.99 22.23 -6.38
C ARG A 78 -3.90 23.15 -7.60
N LEU A 79 -3.46 22.63 -8.75
CA LEU A 79 -3.38 23.41 -9.99
C LEU A 79 -4.76 23.87 -10.46
N VAL A 80 -5.76 22.99 -10.41
CA VAL A 80 -7.16 23.31 -10.74
C VAL A 80 -7.68 24.40 -9.79
N ALA A 81 -7.55 24.21 -8.47
CA ALA A 81 -7.99 25.20 -7.48
C ALA A 81 -7.30 26.56 -7.66
N ALA A 82 -5.98 26.56 -7.92
CA ALA A 82 -5.24 27.79 -8.18
C ALA A 82 -5.71 28.51 -9.45
N ALA A 83 -6.03 27.77 -10.52
CA ALA A 83 -6.59 28.33 -11.75
C ALA A 83 -7.98 28.94 -11.51
N PHE A 84 -8.85 28.25 -10.75
CA PHE A 84 -10.16 28.78 -10.36
C PHE A 84 -10.05 30.05 -9.50
N MET A 85 -9.16 30.07 -8.49
CA MET A 85 -8.93 31.25 -7.65
C MET A 85 -8.38 32.44 -8.44
N LYS A 86 -7.51 32.21 -9.43
CA LYS A 86 -6.99 33.27 -10.30
C LYS A 86 -8.05 33.85 -11.22
N ASN A 87 -9.02 33.06 -11.65
CA ASN A 87 -10.09 33.47 -12.56
C ASN A 87 -11.37 33.95 -11.86
N LEU A 88 -11.44 33.85 -10.53
CA LEU A 88 -12.54 34.43 -9.75
C LEU A 88 -12.48 35.96 -9.85
N PRO A 89 -13.57 36.64 -10.25
CA PRO A 89 -13.60 38.09 -10.34
C PRO A 89 -13.33 38.70 -8.96
N LYS A 90 -12.38 39.62 -8.92
CA LYS A 90 -12.00 40.34 -7.70
C LYS A 90 -13.24 41.08 -7.17
N PRO A 91 -13.60 40.96 -5.87
CA PRO A 91 -14.69 41.76 -5.33
C PRO A 91 -14.36 43.24 -5.55
N PRO A 92 -15.34 44.06 -5.98
CA PRO A 92 -15.09 45.46 -6.27
C PRO A 92 -14.50 46.11 -5.02
N SER A 93 -13.27 46.62 -5.13
CA SER A 93 -12.63 47.42 -4.09
C SER A 93 -13.51 48.64 -3.89
N GLY A 94 -14.26 48.63 -2.79
CA GLY A 94 -15.18 49.71 -2.42
C GLY A 94 -14.40 50.97 -2.08
N ASN A 95 -14.01 51.74 -3.10
CA ASN A 95 -13.89 53.19 -2.97
C ASN A 95 -15.30 53.76 -3.13
N ALA A 96 -16.03 53.82 -2.02
CA ALA A 96 -17.18 54.71 -1.93
C ALA A 96 -16.64 56.15 -1.96
N PRO A 97 -17.04 57.01 -2.91
CA PRO A 97 -16.76 58.44 -2.79
C PRO A 97 -17.60 58.97 -1.63
N ALA A 98 -16.93 59.61 -0.67
CA ALA A 98 -17.60 60.41 0.35
C ALA A 98 -18.37 61.54 -0.34
N ALA A 99 -19.67 61.62 -0.05
CA ALA A 99 -20.52 62.77 -0.35
C ALA A 99 -21.38 63.04 0.89
#